data_AF-A0A7S3ARX0-F1
#
_entry.id   AF-A0A7S3ARX0-F1
#
_cell.length_a   1.000
_cell.length_b   1.000
_cell.length_c   1.000
_cell.angle_alpha   90.00
_cell.angle_beta   90.00
_cell.angle_gamma   90.00
#
_symmetry.space_group_name_H-M   'P 1'
#
loop_
_entity.id
_entity.type
_entity.pdbx_description
1 polymer ?
#
loop_
_entity_poly.entity_id
_entity_poly.type
_entity_poly.pdbx_seq_one_letter_code
_entity_poly.pdbx_strand_id
1 'polypeptide(L)'
;LEMTRWHLLEYIECISSPLCSHDALRAFARQTLLRQTYVSALCHGNVSPEESISLLDDVVQALGSSALHRSQIPTPRLLQIPTSAEVHLRLHPSLCTDSELALLSPDETNSAIEITLQAGTDERPRSALVELLAQMLQNP
;
A
#
# COMPACT_ATOMS: atom_id res chain seq x y z
N LEU A 1 -0.87 -5.14 -13.01
CA LEU A 1 -2.05 -4.97 -12.13
C LEU A 1 -1.62 -4.04 -11.02
N GLU A 2 -2.03 -2.77 -11.09
CA GLU A 2 -1.90 -1.88 -9.95
C GLU A 2 -2.73 -2.49 -8.82
N MET A 3 -2.15 -2.68 -7.64
CA MET A 3 -2.97 -2.98 -6.47
C MET A 3 -3.82 -1.74 -6.23
N THR A 4 -5.09 -1.77 -6.64
CA THR A 4 -6.06 -0.82 -6.13
C THR A 4 -5.97 -0.89 -4.62
N ARG A 5 -5.68 0.23 -3.97
CA ARG A 5 -5.84 0.28 -2.51
C ARG A 5 -7.35 0.19 -2.29
N TRP A 6 -7.80 -0.94 -1.75
CA TRP A 6 -9.18 -1.11 -1.39
C TRP A 6 -9.49 -0.17 -0.22
N HIS A 7 -10.60 0.54 -0.30
CA HIS A 7 -11.13 1.30 0.81
C HIS A 7 -11.53 0.35 1.95
N LEU A 8 -11.46 0.80 3.20
CA LEU A 8 -11.80 -0.04 4.37
C LEU A 8 -13.21 -0.65 4.27
N LEU A 9 -14.16 0.09 3.70
CA LEU A 9 -15.52 -0.39 3.45
C LEU A 9 -15.56 -1.61 2.55
N GLU A 10 -14.78 -1.62 1.48
CA GLU A 10 -14.69 -2.73 0.54
C GLU A 10 -14.12 -3.98 1.24
N TYR A 11 -13.18 -3.79 2.18
CA TYR A 11 -12.68 -4.89 3.03
C TYR A 11 -13.77 -5.43 3.96
N ILE A 12 -14.50 -4.56 4.66
CA ILE A 12 -15.56 -4.97 5.62
C ILE A 12 -16.65 -5.75 4.90
N GLU A 13 -17.08 -5.28 3.72
CA GLU A 13 -18.04 -5.97 2.88
C GLU A 13 -17.51 -7.33 2.43
N CYS A 14 -16.25 -7.39 1.97
CA CYS A 14 -15.63 -8.61 1.49
C CYS A 14 -15.47 -9.69 2.57
N ILE A 15 -15.11 -9.31 3.80
CA ILE A 15 -14.93 -10.25 4.92
C ILE A 15 -16.21 -11.01 5.25
N SER A 16 -17.37 -10.39 5.03
CA SER A 16 -18.68 -11.00 5.26
C SER A 16 -19.12 -11.92 4.12
N SER A 17 -18.34 -12.00 3.03
CA SER A 17 -18.67 -12.78 1.83
C SER A 17 -18.21 -14.24 1.92
N PRO A 18 -18.79 -15.15 1.10
CA PRO A 18 -18.33 -16.54 1.00
C PRO A 18 -16.88 -16.70 0.54
N LEU A 19 -16.29 -15.67 -0.09
CA LEU A 19 -14.90 -15.65 -0.54
C LEU A 19 -13.91 -15.71 0.64
N CYS A 20 -14.34 -15.28 1.83
CA CYS A 20 -13.56 -15.33 3.06
C CYS A 20 -13.83 -16.60 3.91
N SER A 21 -14.55 -17.59 3.37
CA SER A 21 -14.66 -18.90 4.03
C SER A 21 -13.31 -19.61 4.13
N HIS A 22 -13.13 -20.45 5.14
CA HIS A 22 -11.88 -21.21 5.34
C HIS A 22 -11.47 -21.99 4.09
N ASP A 23 -12.42 -22.66 3.43
CA ASP A 23 -12.13 -23.46 2.24
C ASP A 23 -11.75 -22.60 1.03
N ALA A 24 -12.42 -21.46 0.84
CA ALA A 24 -12.07 -20.50 -0.20
C ALA A 24 -10.67 -19.91 0.02
N LEU A 25 -10.34 -19.50 1.25
CA LEU A 25 -9.02 -18.97 1.60
C LEU A 25 -7.92 -20.02 1.43
N ARG A 26 -8.18 -21.27 1.85
CA ARG A 26 -7.24 -22.38 1.67
C ARG A 26 -7.00 -22.70 0.19
N ALA A 27 -8.06 -22.70 -0.62
CA ALA A 27 -7.95 -22.88 -2.06
C ALA A 27 -7.17 -21.74 -2.71
N PHE A 28 -7.50 -20.48 -2.36
CA PHE A 28 -6.81 -19.29 -2.85
C PHE A 28 -5.31 -19.31 -2.52
N ALA A 29 -4.95 -19.65 -1.28
CA ALA A 29 -3.56 -19.72 -0.85
C ALA A 29 -2.75 -20.70 -1.71
N ARG A 30 -3.28 -21.91 -1.93
CA ARG A 30 -2.57 -22.98 -2.65
C ARG A 30 -2.58 -22.82 -4.17
N GLN A 31 -3.69 -22.34 -4.73
CA GLN A 31 -3.91 -22.36 -6.19
C GLN A 31 -3.57 -21.04 -6.87
N THR A 32 -3.63 -19.93 -6.14
CA THR A 32 -3.48 -18.59 -6.69
C THR A 32 -2.29 -17.87 -6.09
N LEU A 33 -2.27 -17.70 -4.76
CA LEU A 33 -1.25 -16.88 -4.07
C LEU A 33 0.15 -17.49 -4.18
N LEU A 34 0.28 -18.78 -3.87
CA LEU A 34 1.58 -19.48 -3.84
C LEU A 34 1.92 -20.17 -5.17
N ARG A 35 1.14 -19.95 -6.22
CA ARG A 35 1.42 -20.54 -7.53
C ARG A 35 2.61 -19.84 -8.21
N GLN A 36 2.62 -18.51 -8.12
CA GLN A 36 3.66 -17.66 -8.68
C GLN A 36 4.00 -16.55 -7.68
N THR A 37 5.27 -16.40 -7.34
CA THR A 37 5.70 -15.42 -6.33
C THR A 37 6.89 -14.61 -6.82
N TYR A 38 6.96 -13.38 -6.33
CA TYR A 38 8.12 -12.52 -6.40
C TYR A 38 8.56 -12.24 -4.96
N VAL A 39 9.84 -12.48 -4.66
CA VAL A 39 10.41 -12.25 -3.33
C VAL A 39 11.39 -11.09 -3.44
N SER A 40 11.17 -10.05 -2.66
CA SER A 40 12.12 -8.96 -2.45
C SER A 40 12.55 -9.01 -1.01
N ALA A 41 13.84 -9.22 -0.76
CA ALA A 41 14.39 -9.37 0.57
C ALA A 41 15.55 -8.40 0.79
N LEU A 42 15.65 -7.89 2.02
CA LEU A 42 16.78 -7.10 2.50
C LEU A 42 17.50 -7.94 3.56
N CYS A 43 18.66 -8.48 3.20
CA CYS A 43 19.56 -9.15 4.13
C CYS A 43 20.52 -8.11 4.70
N HIS A 44 20.45 -7.87 6.01
CA HIS A 44 21.29 -6.87 6.69
C HIS A 44 21.84 -7.45 8.00
N GLY A 45 23.12 -7.18 8.30
CA GLY A 45 23.79 -7.63 9.52
C GLY A 45 25.01 -8.48 9.24
N ASN A 46 25.39 -9.32 10.21
CA ASN A 46 26.54 -10.23 10.12
C ASN A 46 26.18 -11.51 9.35
N VAL A 47 25.97 -11.37 8.04
CA VAL A 47 25.66 -12.46 7.12
C VAL A 47 26.51 -12.29 5.86
N SER A 48 27.07 -13.38 5.35
CA SER A 48 27.80 -13.31 4.09
C SER A 48 26.84 -13.20 2.89
N PRO A 49 27.34 -12.77 1.72
CA PRO A 49 26.55 -12.82 0.48
C PRO A 49 26.06 -14.23 0.15
N GLU A 50 26.88 -15.26 0.36
CA GLU A 50 26.55 -16.65 0.06
C GLU A 50 25.46 -17.18 1.00
N GLU A 51 25.57 -16.89 2.30
CA GLU A 51 24.54 -17.23 3.30
C GLU A 51 23.22 -16.56 2.96
N SER A 52 23.25 -15.29 2.53
CA SER A 52 22.05 -14.53 2.15
C SER A 52 21.34 -15.16 0.94
N ILE A 53 22.10 -15.58 -0.06
CA ILE A 53 21.53 -16.25 -1.25
C ILE A 53 20.94 -17.61 -0.86
N SER A 54 21.68 -18.41 -0.10
CA SER A 54 21.21 -19.72 0.37
C SER A 54 19.90 -19.62 1.16
N LEU A 55 19.79 -18.63 2.05
CA LEU A 55 18.56 -18.41 2.82
C LEU A 55 17.36 -18.06 1.91
N LEU A 56 17.59 -17.29 0.84
CA LEU A 56 16.53 -16.95 -0.11
C LEU A 56 16.12 -18.15 -0.96
N ASP A 57 17.08 -18.97 -1.38
CA ASP A 57 16.81 -20.20 -2.12
C ASP A 57 15.98 -21.18 -1.29
N ASP A 58 16.32 -21.36 0.00
CA ASP A 58 15.56 -22.19 0.94
C ASP A 58 14.11 -21.70 1.10
N VAL A 59 13.90 -20.38 1.18
CA VAL A 59 12.56 -19.78 1.27
C VAL A 59 11.77 -20.01 -0.02
N VAL A 60 12.37 -19.77 -1.18
CA VAL A 60 11.70 -19.97 -2.48
C VAL A 60 11.34 -21.45 -2.66
N GLN A 61 12.24 -22.37 -2.28
CA GLN A 61 11.98 -23.81 -2.32
C GLN A 61 10.85 -24.21 -1.36
N ALA A 62 10.86 -23.69 -0.11
CA ALA A 62 9.83 -23.98 0.88
C ALA A 62 8.44 -23.49 0.46
N LEU A 63 8.35 -22.37 -0.26
CA LEU A 63 7.10 -21.84 -0.79
C LEU A 63 6.52 -22.70 -1.92
N GLY A 64 7.34 -23.53 -2.59
CA GLY A 64 6.91 -24.41 -3.68
C GLY A 64 6.31 -23.67 -4.89
N SER A 65 6.67 -22.40 -5.05
CA SER A 65 6.09 -21.47 -6.03
C SER A 65 7.00 -21.32 -7.24
N SER A 66 6.40 -21.02 -8.41
CA SER A 66 7.18 -20.65 -9.60
C SER A 66 7.51 -19.15 -9.61
N ALA A 67 8.61 -18.77 -10.27
CA ALA A 67 9.00 -17.37 -10.37
C ALA A 67 7.98 -16.57 -11.19
N LEU A 68 7.59 -15.40 -10.69
CA LEU A 68 6.76 -14.44 -11.41
C LEU A 68 7.54 -13.82 -12.58
N HIS A 69 6.91 -13.61 -13.75
CA HIS A 69 7.57 -12.96 -14.88
C HIS A 69 7.86 -11.49 -14.56
N ARG A 70 8.99 -10.95 -15.04
CA ARG A 70 9.41 -9.58 -14.72
C ARG A 70 8.37 -8.51 -15.07
N SER A 71 7.60 -8.69 -16.15
CA SER A 71 6.53 -7.76 -16.56
C SER A 71 5.29 -7.80 -15.65
N GLN A 72 5.17 -8.80 -14.78
CA GLN A 72 4.06 -8.96 -13.85
C GLN A 72 4.39 -8.38 -12.46
N ILE A 73 5.66 -8.05 -12.19
CA ILE A 73 6.08 -7.48 -10.91
C ILE A 73 5.37 -6.14 -10.71
N PRO A 74 4.54 -5.98 -9.66
CA PRO A 74 3.82 -4.75 -9.43
C PRO A 74 4.81 -3.63 -9.09
N THR A 75 4.69 -2.49 -9.77
CA THR A 75 5.38 -1.26 -9.40
C THR A 75 4.31 -0.28 -8.95
N PRO A 76 4.30 0.16 -7.68
CA PRO A 76 3.33 1.13 -7.21
C PRO A 76 3.51 2.43 -7.99
N ARG A 77 2.41 3.03 -8.42
CA ARG A 77 2.39 4.33 -9.06
C ARG A 77 1.60 5.29 -8.20
N LEU A 78 2.03 6.54 -8.18
CA LEU A 78 1.28 7.62 -7.55
C LEU A 78 0.44 8.31 -8.62
N LEU A 79 -0.78 8.70 -8.25
CA LEU A 79 -1.62 9.53 -9.10
C LEU A 79 -0.93 10.87 -9.35
N GLN A 80 -0.83 11.30 -10.60
CA GLN A 80 -0.30 12.62 -10.95
C GLN A 80 -1.45 13.62 -11.01
N ILE A 81 -1.40 14.63 -10.14
CA ILE A 81 -2.34 15.75 -10.11
C ILE A 81 -1.93 16.72 -11.24
N PRO A 82 -2.89 17.22 -12.05
CA PRO A 82 -2.59 18.21 -13.08
C PRO A 82 -1.96 19.49 -12.49
N THR A 83 -1.10 20.15 -13.27
CA THR A 83 -0.51 21.43 -12.86
C THR A 83 -1.60 22.46 -12.58
N SER A 84 -1.46 23.16 -11.44
CA SER A 84 -2.42 24.19 -10.99
C SER A 84 -3.83 23.67 -10.69
N ALA A 85 -4.01 22.35 -10.50
CA ALA A 85 -5.27 21.80 -10.02
C ALA A 85 -5.32 21.77 -8.49
N GLU A 86 -6.49 22.10 -7.95
CA GLU A 86 -6.83 21.93 -6.54
C GLU A 86 -7.87 20.81 -6.43
N VAL A 87 -7.60 19.82 -5.58
CA VAL A 87 -8.49 18.67 -5.36
C VAL A 87 -8.96 18.71 -3.92
N HIS A 88 -10.27 18.82 -3.74
CA HIS A 88 -10.91 18.80 -2.42
C HIS A 88 -11.67 17.50 -2.24
N LEU A 89 -11.20 16.67 -1.32
CA LEU A 89 -11.92 15.49 -0.85
C LEU A 89 -12.55 15.83 0.50
N ARG A 90 -13.87 15.83 0.56
CA ARG A 90 -14.61 16.10 1.80
C ARG A 90 -15.39 14.87 2.21
N LEU A 91 -14.97 14.26 3.32
CA LEU A 91 -15.76 13.28 4.04
C LEU A 91 -16.55 14.04 5.11
N HIS A 92 -17.84 14.24 4.87
CA HIS A 92 -18.75 14.85 5.83
C HIS A 92 -19.94 13.92 6.03
N PRO A 93 -20.42 13.71 7.27
CA PRO A 93 -21.55 12.82 7.55
C PRO A 93 -22.75 13.03 6.63
N SER A 94 -23.10 14.29 6.31
CA SER A 94 -24.23 14.60 5.42
C SER A 94 -24.04 14.24 3.94
N LEU A 95 -22.84 13.82 3.55
CA LEU A 95 -22.47 13.41 2.19
C LEU A 95 -22.19 11.91 2.11
N CYS A 96 -22.26 11.20 3.25
CA CYS A 96 -22.00 9.79 3.37
C CYS A 96 -23.31 9.00 3.36
N THR A 97 -23.25 7.80 2.79
CA THR A 97 -24.29 6.77 2.92
C THR A 97 -24.39 6.28 4.37
N ASP A 98 -25.52 5.66 4.74
CA ASP A 98 -25.73 5.11 6.10
C ASP A 98 -24.65 4.09 6.50
N SER A 99 -24.12 3.33 5.54
CA SER A 99 -23.01 2.39 5.73
C SER A 99 -21.66 3.07 5.99
N GLU A 100 -21.43 4.23 5.36
CA GLU A 100 -20.21 5.04 5.56
C GLU A 100 -20.25 5.79 6.90
N LEU A 101 -21.44 6.26 7.28
CA LEU A 101 -21.69 6.96 8.55
C LEU A 101 -21.37 6.11 9.78
N ALA A 102 -21.62 4.80 9.73
CA ALA A 102 -21.32 3.89 10.83
C ALA A 102 -19.80 3.72 11.09
N LEU A 103 -18.94 4.14 10.15
CA LEU A 103 -17.48 4.07 10.27
C LEU A 103 -16.82 5.41 10.58
N LEU A 104 -17.53 6.52 10.38
CA LEU A 104 -17.13 7.80 10.92
C LEU A 104 -17.38 7.76 12.43
N SER A 105 -16.44 8.22 13.24
CA SER A 105 -16.68 8.46 14.67
C SER A 105 -17.71 9.59 14.78
N PRO A 106 -19.03 9.32 14.89
CA PRO A 106 -20.04 10.36 14.79
C PRO A 106 -20.03 11.26 16.04
N ASP A 107 -19.43 10.75 17.11
CA ASP A 107 -19.19 11.44 18.37
C ASP A 107 -17.95 12.35 18.32
N GLU A 108 -17.10 12.21 17.30
CA GLU A 108 -15.94 13.07 17.10
C GLU A 108 -16.39 14.41 16.52
N THR A 109 -16.38 15.43 17.38
CA THR A 109 -16.70 16.82 16.99
C THR A 109 -15.50 17.57 16.42
N ASN A 110 -14.30 17.01 16.56
CA ASN A 110 -13.08 17.59 16.04
C ASN A 110 -13.03 17.45 14.52
N SER A 111 -12.57 18.51 13.85
CA SER A 111 -12.28 18.47 12.42
C SER A 111 -10.79 18.24 12.20
N ALA A 112 -10.46 17.38 11.25
CA ALA A 112 -9.10 17.20 10.76
C ALA A 112 -9.02 17.64 9.29
N ILE A 113 -7.91 18.26 8.92
CA ILE A 113 -7.61 18.66 7.55
C ILE A 113 -6.21 18.15 7.23
N GLU A 114 -6.08 17.45 6.12
CA GLU A 114 -4.81 17.08 5.53
C GLU A 114 -4.62 17.90 4.24
N ILE A 115 -3.47 18.55 4.11
CA ILE A 115 -3.08 19.27 2.89
C ILE A 115 -1.85 18.58 2.33
N THR A 116 -1.99 18.04 1.11
CA THR A 116 -0.89 17.40 0.40
C THR A 116 -0.45 18.27 -0.77
N LEU A 117 0.82 18.65 -0.80
CA LEU A 117 1.44 19.32 -1.94
C LEU A 117 2.23 18.29 -2.75
N GLN A 118 1.75 17.95 -3.94
CA GLN A 118 2.47 17.04 -4.82
C GLN A 118 3.60 17.78 -5.56
N ALA A 119 4.84 17.47 -5.18
CA ALA A 119 6.02 17.84 -5.95
C ALA A 119 6.28 16.83 -7.09
N GLY A 120 7.29 17.10 -7.91
CA GLY A 120 7.76 16.16 -8.94
C GLY A 120 8.36 14.87 -8.35
N THR A 121 9.04 14.11 -9.19
CA THR A 121 9.78 12.90 -8.80
C THR A 121 10.82 13.20 -7.71
N ASP A 122 11.01 12.25 -6.79
CA ASP A 122 12.11 12.32 -5.81
C ASP A 122 13.45 12.18 -6.53
N GLU A 123 14.06 13.32 -6.83
CA GLU A 123 15.35 13.43 -7.46
C GLU A 123 16.28 14.24 -6.56
N ARG A 124 17.30 13.58 -6.00
CA ARG A 124 18.34 14.28 -5.24
C ARG A 124 19.16 15.14 -6.22
N PRO A 125 19.46 16.41 -5.87
CA PRO A 125 19.30 17.03 -4.55
C PRO A 125 17.98 17.79 -4.32
N ARG A 126 17.07 17.86 -5.30
CA ARG A 126 15.87 18.71 -5.23
C ARG A 126 14.94 18.33 -4.07
N SER A 127 14.76 17.05 -3.79
CA SER A 127 13.97 16.58 -2.65
C SER A 127 14.54 17.01 -1.29
N ALA A 128 15.86 17.17 -1.17
CA ALA A 128 16.48 17.68 0.05
C ALA A 128 16.08 19.13 0.37
N LEU A 129 15.78 19.94 -0.66
CA LEU A 129 15.30 21.31 -0.47
C LEU A 129 13.90 21.32 0.13
N VAL A 130 13.05 20.37 -0.25
CA VAL A 130 11.70 20.20 0.32
C VAL A 130 11.80 19.80 1.79
N GLU A 131 12.71 18.87 2.13
CA GLU A 131 12.99 18.47 3.51
C GLU A 131 13.47 19.65 4.37
N LEU A 132 14.41 20.45 3.85
CA LEU A 132 14.91 21.65 4.53
C LEU A 132 13.81 22.69 4.75
N LEU A 133 12.99 22.95 3.73
CA LEU A 133 11.84 23.86 3.85
C LEU A 133 10.86 23.38 4.91
N ALA A 134 10.53 22.07 4.92
CA ALA A 134 9.65 21.49 5.92
C ALA A 134 10.21 21.68 7.34
N GLN A 135 11.52 21.49 7.53
CA GLN A 135 12.18 21.70 8.82
C GLN A 135 12.13 23.17 9.28
N MET A 136 12.28 24.12 8.36
CA MET A 136 12.18 25.56 8.65
C MET A 136 10.75 25.95 9.05
N LEU A 137 9.74 25.40 8.37
CA LEU A 137 8.33 25.71 8.63
C LEU A 137 7.79 25.06 9.92
N GLN A 138 8.40 23.97 10.39
CA GLN A 138 7.95 23.25 11.58
C GLN A 138 8.11 24.07 12.88
N ASN A 139 9.12 24.94 12.94
CA ASN A 139 9.35 25.87 14.06
C ASN A 139 9.56 27.29 13.50
N PRO A 140 8.48 27.98 13.12
CA PRO A 140 8.55 29.25 12.41
C PRO A 140 9.11 30.39 13.26
#